data_AF-A0A284VM34-F1
#
_entry.id   AF-A0A284VM34-F1
#
_cell.length_a   1.000
_cell.length_b   1.000
_cell.length_c   1.000
_cell.angle_alpha   90.00
_cell.angle_beta   90.00
_cell.angle_gamma   90.00
#
_symmetry.space_group_name_H-M   'P 1'
#
loop_
_entity.id
_entity.type
_entity.pdbx_description
1 polymer ?
#
loop_
_entity_poly.entity_id
_entity_poly.type
_entity_poly.pdbx_seq_one_letter_code
_entity_poly.pdbx_strand_id
1 'polypeptide(L)' 'MDIFEVLTAIIKRKIILMRTGINEYEALIKAELDISSEYHIPLLDIQKLVGQ' A
#
# COMPACT_ATOMS: atom_id res chain seq x y z
N MET A 1 -7.43 13.22 -4.05
CA MET A 1 -6.11 12.58 -4.08
C MET A 1 -5.99 11.86 -5.41
N ASP A 2 -4.86 11.97 -6.08
CA ASP A 2 -4.64 11.34 -7.38
C ASP A 2 -4.39 9.82 -7.21
N ILE A 3 -4.88 9.01 -8.14
CA ILE A 3 -4.61 7.57 -8.21
C ILE A 3 -3.10 7.29 -8.22
N PHE A 4 -2.31 8.14 -8.86
CA PHE A 4 -0.85 8.04 -8.87
C PHE A 4 -0.22 8.38 -7.52
N GLU A 5 -0.82 9.27 -6.74
CA GLU A 5 -0.38 9.57 -5.37
C GLU A 5 -0.62 8.38 -4.44
N VAL A 6 -1.78 7.72 -4.54
CA VAL A 6 -2.10 6.49 -3.79
C VAL A 6 -1.06 5.41 -4.07
N LEU A 7 -0.81 5.12 -5.35
CA LEU A 7 0.15 4.09 -5.77
C LEU A 7 1.57 4.42 -5.31
N THR A 8 1.97 5.68 -5.43
CA THR A 8 3.28 6.14 -4.95
C THR A 8 3.42 5.95 -3.43
N ALA A 9 2.38 6.25 -2.67
CA ALA A 9 2.37 6.09 -1.21
C ALA A 9 2.49 4.61 -0.81
N ILE A 10 1.74 3.71 -1.48
CA ILE A 10 1.82 2.27 -1.26
C ILE A 10 3.24 1.76 -1.54
N ILE A 11 3.84 2.13 -2.68
CA ILE A 11 5.19 1.68 -3.05
C ILE A 11 6.23 2.18 -2.03
N LYS A 12 6.16 3.45 -1.62
CA LYS A 12 7.07 4.00 -0.61
C LYS A 12 6.95 3.26 0.73
N ARG A 13 5.72 3.00 1.18
CA ARG A 13 5.46 2.27 2.43
C ARG A 13 5.96 0.83 2.35
N LYS A 14 5.70 0.14 1.23
CA LYS A 14 6.22 -1.22 0.97
C LYS A 14 7.74 -1.27 1.08
N ILE A 15 8.45 -0.34 0.44
CA ILE A 15 9.92 -0.29 0.49
C ILE A 15 10.44 -0.09 1.92
N ILE A 16 9.79 0.78 2.70
CA ILE A 16 10.16 1.01 4.11
C ILE A 16 9.96 -0.27 4.91
N LEU A 17 8.84 -0.96 4.72
CA LEU A 17 8.52 -2.22 5.40
C LEU A 17 9.48 -3.35 5.00
N MET A 18 9.84 -3.47 3.73
CA MET A 18 10.83 -4.48 3.29
C MET A 18 12.19 -4.30 3.97
N ARG A 19 12.57 -3.07 4.33
CA ARG A 19 13.82 -2.80 5.09
C ARG A 19 13.78 -3.34 6.51
N THR A 20 12.61 -3.68 7.06
CA THR A 20 12.48 -4.33 8.37
C THR A 20 12.66 -5.85 8.30
N GLY A 21 12.97 -6.41 7.13
CA GLY A 21 13.24 -7.84 6.95
C GLY A 21 12.02 -8.70 6.62
N ILE A 22 10.84 -8.10 6.39
CA ILE A 22 9.67 -8.85 5.91
C ILE A 22 9.70 -8.98 4.38
N ASN A 23 9.06 -10.04 3.86
CA ASN A 23 9.03 -10.30 2.42
C ASN A 23 8.13 -9.30 1.68
N GLU A 24 8.27 -9.25 0.35
CA GLU A 24 7.56 -8.28 -0.49
C GLU A 24 6.04 -8.39 -0.40
N TYR A 25 5.50 -9.61 -0.34
CA TYR A 25 4.05 -9.85 -0.27
C TYR A 25 3.47 -9.36 1.07
N GLU A 26 4.12 -9.69 2.18
CA GLU A 26 3.71 -9.22 3.51
C GLU A 26 3.86 -7.69 3.62
N ALA A 27 4.93 -7.12 3.05
CA ALA A 27 5.13 -5.67 3.00
C ALA A 27 4.06 -4.96 2.18
N LEU A 28 3.60 -5.57 1.08
CA LEU A 28 2.56 -5.03 0.23
C LEU A 28 1.20 -4.99 0.96
N ILE A 29 0.80 -6.10 1.59
CA ILE A 29 -0.45 -6.16 2.38
C ILE A 29 -0.47 -5.11 3.50
N LYS A 30 0.63 -4.99 4.24
CA LYS A 30 0.74 -3.98 5.31
C LYS A 30 0.71 -2.55 4.76
N ALA A 31 1.38 -2.31 3.63
CA ALA A 31 1.34 -1.01 2.97
C ALA A 31 -0.07 -0.63 2.52
N GLU A 32 -0.82 -1.56 1.91
CA GLU A 32 -2.20 -1.31 1.50
C GLU A 32 -3.11 -1.00 2.69
N LEU A 33 -2.98 -1.74 3.79
CA LEU A 33 -3.73 -1.51 5.04
C LEU A 33 -3.43 -0.13 5.64
N ASP A 34 -2.15 0.21 5.73
CA ASP A 34 -1.69 1.50 6.25
C ASP A 34 -2.25 2.66 5.41
N ILE A 35 -2.15 2.57 4.07
CA ILE A 35 -2.62 3.62 3.16
C ILE A 35 -4.15 3.70 3.12
N SER A 36 -4.85 2.56 3.23
CA SER A 36 -6.30 2.49 3.40
C SER A 36 -6.75 3.32 4.60
N SER A 37 -6.09 3.11 5.75
CA SER A 37 -6.38 3.85 6.97
C SER A 37 -5.98 5.32 6.90
N GLU A 38 -4.83 5.65 6.32
CA GLU A 38 -4.30 7.02 6.27
C GLU A 38 -5.14 7.90 5.33
N TYR A 39 -5.49 7.36 4.16
CA TYR A 39 -6.21 8.11 3.12
C TYR A 39 -7.72 7.92 3.17
N HIS A 40 -8.22 7.13 4.12
CA HIS A 40 -9.63 6.81 4.29
C HIS A 40 -10.25 6.25 2.99
N ILE A 41 -9.46 5.45 2.26
CA ILE A 41 -9.88 4.76 1.04
C ILE A 41 -10.18 3.32 1.43
N PRO A 42 -11.33 2.74 1.05
CA PRO A 42 -11.61 1.33 1.31
C PRO A 42 -10.49 0.43 0.80
N LEU A 43 -10.03 -0.51 1.62
CA LEU A 43 -8.97 -1.46 1.25
C LEU A 43 -9.28 -2.18 -0.06
N LEU A 44 -10.56 -2.53 -0.29
CA LEU A 44 -11.00 -3.17 -1.53
C LEU A 44 -10.73 -2.31 -2.77
N ASP A 45 -10.89 -0.99 -2.66
CA ASP A 45 -10.62 -0.10 -3.78
C ASP A 45 -9.12 0.05 -3.99
N ILE A 46 -8.31 0.06 -2.93
CA ILE A 46 -6.85 -0.04 -3.05
C ILE A 46 -6.44 -1.34 -3.75
N GLN A 47 -6.97 -2.48 -3.35
CA GLN A 47 -6.63 -3.79 -3.93
C GLN A 47 -6.92 -3.86 -5.43
N LYS A 48 -8.05 -3.28 -5.87
CA LYS A 48 -8.36 -3.12 -7.31
C LYS A 48 -7.32 -2.28 -8.05
N LEU A 49 -6.72 -1.27 -7.41
CA LEU A 49 -5.70 -0.40 -8.02
C LEU A 49 -4.37 -1.12 -8.22
N VAL A 50 -3.98 -1.96 -7.28
CA VAL A 50 -2.75 -2.78 -7.37
C VAL A 50 -2.95 -4.07 -8.16
N GLY A 51 -4.17 -4.36 -8.62
CA GLY A 51 -4.48 -5.49 -9.49
C GLY A 51 -4.57 -6.83 -8.75
N GLN A 52 -4.99 -6.80 -7.47
CA GLN A 52 -5.27 -7.97 -6.64
C GLN A 52 -6.75 -8.37 -6.67
#